data_AF-A0A1G7TKR8-F1
#
_entry.id   AF-A0A1G7TKR8-F1
#
_cell.length_a   1.000
_cell.length_b   1.000
_cell.length_c   1.000
_cell.angle_alpha   90.00
_cell.angle_beta   90.00
_cell.angle_gamma   90.00
#
_symmetry.space_group_name_H-M   'P 1'
#
loop_
_entity.id
_entity.type
_entity.pdbx_description
1 polymer ?
#
loop_
_entity_poly.entity_id
_entity_poly.type
_entity_poly.pdbx_seq_one_letter_code
_entity_poly.pdbx_strand_id
1 'polypeptide(L)'
;MSLYFTPEASGWFGSWTVFFWAWWLTFAPMVGVFMARISRGRTLRQLVFAGILGSFALTVPWYVATGGSALWLQTTGQADLLAVYSDVGLAGVSFALFDQLLPFADLFSAILLGLVLSFLITTLDSATFSFSMIANEGEPSPSTLNRITWGLVLGFLTVALTLAGGISVLRSFTVLAGIPAAILCLIALVGMVVQLERHAPVLLSESKYTDTDIASSVRRKLPDRVAENQPTDD
;
A
#
# COMPACT_ATOMS: atom_id res chain seq x y z
N MET A 1 -12.17 15.04 -6.76
CA MET A 1 -12.38 13.69 -7.32
C MET A 1 -12.60 12.60 -6.26
N SER A 2 -12.40 12.85 -4.95
CA SER A 2 -12.49 11.82 -3.89
C SER A 2 -13.86 11.15 -3.74
N LEU A 3 -14.95 11.83 -4.12
CA LEU A 3 -16.33 11.33 -4.06
C LEU A 3 -16.97 11.22 -5.45
N TYR A 4 -16.16 11.03 -6.50
CA TYR A 4 -16.69 10.93 -7.85
C TYR A 4 -17.47 9.62 -8.02
N PHE A 5 -18.79 9.70 -7.96
CA PHE A 5 -19.70 8.59 -8.24
C PHE A 5 -20.90 9.14 -9.01
N THR A 6 -20.94 8.91 -10.32
CA THR A 6 -22.11 9.22 -11.15
C THR A 6 -22.51 7.95 -11.92
N PRO A 7 -23.82 7.63 -12.03
CA PRO A 7 -24.29 6.47 -12.77
C PRO A 7 -23.81 6.47 -14.24
N GLU A 8 -23.73 7.64 -14.87
CA GLU A 8 -23.26 7.76 -16.26
C GLU A 8 -21.76 7.47 -16.42
N ALA A 9 -20.96 7.70 -15.38
CA ALA A 9 -19.52 7.45 -15.41
C ALA A 9 -19.11 6.11 -14.80
N SER A 10 -20.06 5.24 -14.45
CA SER A 10 -19.83 3.94 -13.80
C SER A 10 -18.76 3.10 -14.52
N GLY A 11 -18.76 3.09 -15.86
CA GLY A 11 -17.76 2.36 -16.66
C GLY A 11 -16.34 2.91 -16.53
N TRP A 12 -16.19 4.24 -16.59
CA TRP A 12 -14.89 4.90 -16.42
C TRP A 12 -14.39 4.80 -14.97
N PHE A 13 -15.27 5.08 -14.00
CA PHE A 13 -14.99 4.99 -12.58
C PHE A 13 -14.53 3.59 -12.17
N GLY A 14 -15.20 2.54 -12.67
CA GLY A 14 -14.80 1.15 -12.45
C GLY A 14 -13.44 0.82 -13.07
N SER A 15 -13.20 1.26 -14.31
CA SER A 15 -11.99 0.95 -15.07
C SER A 15 -10.73 1.64 -14.55
N TRP A 16 -10.88 2.80 -13.89
CA TRP A 16 -9.77 3.60 -13.39
C TRP A 16 -9.75 3.61 -11.86
N THR A 17 -10.68 4.33 -11.24
CA THR A 17 -10.65 4.60 -9.81
C THR A 17 -10.76 3.33 -8.99
N VAL A 18 -11.78 2.51 -9.21
CA VAL A 18 -11.99 1.27 -8.44
C VAL A 18 -10.87 0.27 -8.70
N PHE A 19 -10.45 0.12 -9.96
CA PHE A 19 -9.33 -0.74 -10.31
C PHE A 19 -8.04 -0.35 -9.57
N PHE A 20 -7.63 0.92 -9.62
CA PHE A 20 -6.39 1.34 -8.96
C PHE A 20 -6.50 1.26 -7.43
N TRP A 21 -7.66 1.55 -6.83
CA TRP A 21 -7.86 1.31 -5.40
C TRP A 21 -7.68 -0.17 -5.01
N ALA A 22 -8.33 -1.08 -5.75
CA ALA A 22 -8.21 -2.51 -5.52
C ALA A 22 -6.77 -3.00 -5.73
N TRP A 23 -6.10 -2.50 -6.76
CA TRP A 23 -4.69 -2.77 -7.03
C TRP A 23 -3.83 -2.35 -5.83
N TRP A 24 -3.89 -1.10 -5.39
CA TRP A 24 -3.06 -0.59 -4.30
C TRP A 24 -3.30 -1.32 -2.97
N LEU A 25 -4.56 -1.64 -2.66
CA LEU A 25 -4.92 -2.39 -1.45
C LEU A 25 -4.37 -3.82 -1.48
N THR A 26 -4.31 -4.46 -2.65
CA THR A 26 -3.71 -5.80 -2.79
C THR A 26 -2.23 -5.79 -2.46
N PHE A 27 -1.51 -4.72 -2.80
CA PHE A 27 -0.08 -4.57 -2.49
C PHE A 27 0.20 -4.03 -1.08
N ALA A 28 -0.80 -3.48 -0.38
CA ALA A 28 -0.60 -2.83 0.91
C ALA A 28 0.06 -3.72 1.98
N PRO A 29 -0.27 -5.02 2.15
CA PRO A 29 0.40 -5.88 3.12
C PRO A 29 1.90 -6.04 2.84
N MET A 30 2.25 -6.27 1.57
CA MET A 30 3.64 -6.42 1.12
C MET A 30 4.44 -5.13 1.38
N VAL A 31 3.90 -3.99 0.94
CA VAL A 31 4.54 -2.67 1.13
C VAL A 31 4.63 -2.31 2.61
N GLY A 32 3.62 -2.68 3.41
CA GLY A 32 3.59 -2.44 4.85
C GLY A 32 4.73 -3.15 5.59
N VAL A 33 4.97 -4.43 5.28
CA VAL A 33 6.10 -5.18 5.85
C VAL A 33 7.44 -4.58 5.44
N PHE A 34 7.60 -4.23 4.16
CA PHE A 34 8.81 -3.57 3.67
C PHE A 34 9.06 -2.24 4.41
N MET A 35 8.04 -1.39 4.49
CA MET A 35 8.11 -0.11 5.20
C MET A 35 8.44 -0.30 6.68
N ALA A 36 7.84 -1.28 7.35
CA ALA A 36 8.14 -1.57 8.76
C ALA A 36 9.61 -1.96 8.97
N ARG A 37 10.22 -2.71 8.03
CA ARG A 37 11.63 -3.14 8.12
C ARG A 37 12.62 -1.99 7.93
N ILE A 38 12.40 -1.14 6.93
CA ILE A 38 13.33 -0.03 6.63
C ILE A 38 13.16 1.19 7.55
N SER A 39 12.11 1.20 8.37
CA SER A 39 11.74 2.34 9.24
C SER A 39 12.16 2.18 10.70
N ARG A 40 12.96 1.15 11.03
CA ARG A 40 13.48 0.96 12.39
C ARG A 40 14.20 2.21 12.89
N GLY A 41 13.79 2.71 14.05
CA GLY A 41 14.38 3.90 14.67
C GLY A 41 13.88 5.26 14.14
N ARG A 42 12.92 5.27 13.19
CA ARG A 42 12.29 6.52 12.70
C ARG A 42 10.99 6.81 13.43
N THR A 43 10.66 8.10 13.58
CA THR A 43 9.34 8.50 14.10
C THR A 43 8.24 8.26 13.06
N LEU A 44 7.00 8.01 13.51
CA LEU A 44 5.85 7.86 12.59
C LEU A 44 5.69 9.06 11.67
N ARG A 45 5.90 10.28 12.19
CA ARG A 45 5.86 11.51 11.39
C ARG A 45 6.89 11.49 10.27
N GLN A 46 8.15 11.17 10.57
CA GLN A 46 9.20 11.09 9.54
C GLN A 46 8.88 10.01 8.50
N LEU A 47 8.36 8.86 8.94
CA LEU A 47 7.96 7.77 8.04
C LEU A 47 6.87 8.23 7.06
N VAL A 48 5.79 8.83 7.57
CA VAL A 48 4.67 9.30 6.74
C VAL A 48 5.12 10.40 5.79
N PHE A 49 5.85 11.41 6.28
CA PHE A 49 6.33 12.50 5.44
C PHE A 49 7.31 12.02 4.37
N ALA A 50 8.28 11.17 4.72
CA ALA A 50 9.24 10.62 3.76
C ALA A 50 8.55 9.74 2.71
N GLY A 51 7.55 8.94 3.13
CA GLY A 51 6.76 8.13 2.21
C GLY A 51 5.97 8.98 1.22
N ILE A 52 5.22 9.95 1.71
CA ILE A 52 4.41 10.85 0.84
C ILE A 52 5.34 11.67 -0.06
N LEU A 53 6.30 12.40 0.49
CA LEU A 53 7.18 13.25 -0.31
C LEU A 53 8.02 12.45 -1.30
N GLY A 54 8.53 11.29 -0.89
CA GLY A 54 9.27 10.38 -1.78
C GLY A 54 8.41 9.93 -2.95
N SER A 55 7.20 9.43 -2.69
CA SER A 55 6.28 9.01 -3.76
C SER A 55 5.90 10.16 -4.69
N PHE A 56 5.61 11.35 -4.15
CA PHE A 56 5.26 12.52 -4.95
C PHE A 56 6.44 12.99 -5.82
N ALA A 57 7.64 13.04 -5.26
CA ALA A 57 8.84 13.49 -5.98
C ALA A 57 9.20 12.61 -7.17
N LEU A 58 8.82 11.33 -7.17
CA LEU A 58 9.03 10.43 -8.31
C LEU A 58 7.84 10.44 -9.28
N THR A 59 6.61 10.35 -8.77
CA THR A 59 5.42 10.16 -9.61
C THR A 59 5.02 11.42 -10.37
N VAL A 60 5.07 12.59 -9.73
CA VAL A 60 4.62 13.84 -10.36
C VAL A 60 5.50 14.20 -11.56
N PRO A 61 6.85 14.24 -11.45
CA PRO A 61 7.68 14.54 -12.61
C PRO A 61 7.51 13.54 -13.75
N TRP A 62 7.33 12.26 -13.43
CA TRP A 62 7.09 11.22 -14.44
C TRP A 62 5.81 11.49 -15.23
N TYR A 63 4.69 11.72 -14.55
CA TYR A 63 3.40 11.98 -15.21
C TYR A 63 3.39 13.32 -15.96
N VAL A 64 4.02 14.35 -15.41
CA VAL A 64 4.12 15.66 -16.07
C VAL A 64 4.98 15.55 -17.33
N ALA A 65 6.14 14.89 -17.26
CA ALA A 65 7.01 14.74 -18.42
C ALA A 65 6.40 13.84 -19.49
N THR A 66 5.98 12.62 -19.15
CA THR A 66 5.50 11.64 -20.14
C THR A 66 4.07 11.94 -20.60
N GLY A 67 3.14 12.13 -19.66
CA GLY A 67 1.74 12.42 -19.95
C GLY A 67 1.55 13.82 -20.54
N GLY A 68 2.27 14.82 -20.04
CA GLY A 68 2.25 16.17 -20.59
C GLY A 68 2.78 16.21 -22.03
N SER A 69 3.89 15.52 -22.31
CA SER A 69 4.43 15.47 -23.68
C SER A 69 3.53 14.69 -24.63
N ALA A 70 2.93 13.58 -24.20
CA ALA A 70 1.97 12.83 -25.00
C ALA A 70 0.73 13.68 -25.34
N LEU A 71 0.21 14.42 -24.36
CA LEU A 71 -0.92 15.32 -24.57
C LEU A 71 -0.56 16.46 -25.53
N TRP A 72 0.64 17.03 -25.39
CA TRP A 72 1.12 18.09 -26.28
C TRP A 72 1.23 17.62 -27.73
N LEU A 73 1.81 16.44 -27.98
CA LEU A 73 1.90 15.88 -29.34
C LEU A 73 0.53 15.62 -29.96
N GLN A 74 -0.40 15.03 -29.19
CA GLN A 74 -1.76 14.75 -29.68
C GLN A 74 -2.54 16.03 -29.99
N THR A 75 -2.46 17.03 -29.10
CA THR A 75 -3.27 18.26 -29.23
C THR A 75 -2.71 19.22 -30.28
N THR A 76 -1.40 19.20 -30.51
CA THR A 76 -0.76 19.97 -31.59
C THR A 76 -0.86 19.32 -32.96
N GLY A 77 -1.28 18.05 -33.03
CA GLY A 77 -1.36 17.28 -34.27
C GLY A 77 0.00 16.85 -34.83
N GLN A 78 1.08 16.96 -34.04
CA GLN A 78 2.41 16.50 -34.44
C GLN A 78 2.49 14.97 -34.54
N ALA A 79 1.75 14.26 -33.69
CA ALA A 79 1.62 12.81 -33.75
C ALA A 79 0.22 12.38 -33.27
N ASP A 80 -0.33 11.34 -33.90
CA ASP A 80 -1.60 10.74 -33.49
C ASP A 80 -1.36 9.50 -32.62
N LEU A 81 -1.12 9.74 -31.32
CA LEU A 81 -0.92 8.70 -30.32
C LEU A 81 -2.21 7.91 -30.03
N LEU A 82 -3.39 8.47 -30.31
CA LEU A 82 -4.66 7.74 -30.19
C LEU A 82 -4.80 6.68 -31.29
N ALA A 83 -4.37 6.98 -32.52
CA ALA A 83 -4.28 5.98 -33.59
C ALA A 83 -3.31 4.85 -33.22
N VAL A 84 -2.12 5.18 -32.71
CA VAL A 84 -1.15 4.19 -32.22
C VAL A 84 -1.76 3.31 -31.12
N TYR A 85 -2.45 3.92 -30.15
CA TYR A 85 -3.13 3.19 -29.09
C TYR A 85 -4.17 2.20 -29.65
N SER A 86 -4.91 2.58 -30.69
CA SER A 86 -5.91 1.71 -31.30
C SER A 86 -5.32 0.51 -32.06
N ASP A 87 -4.12 0.66 -32.61
CA ASP A 87 -3.47 -0.36 -33.43
C ASP A 87 -2.63 -1.35 -32.59
N VAL A 88 -1.70 -0.82 -31.79
CA VAL A 88 -0.72 -1.62 -31.03
C VAL A 88 -0.98 -1.66 -29.52
N GLY A 89 -2.01 -0.95 -29.05
CA GLY A 89 -2.39 -0.92 -27.64
C GLY A 89 -1.53 -0.01 -26.76
N LEU A 90 -1.82 -0.02 -25.46
CA LEU A 90 -1.23 0.89 -24.47
C LEU A 90 0.30 0.78 -24.40
N ALA A 91 0.86 -0.42 -24.55
CA ALA A 91 2.30 -0.65 -24.44
C ALA A 91 3.09 0.02 -25.59
N GLY A 92 2.49 0.15 -26.78
CA GLY A 92 3.14 0.76 -27.94
C GLY A 92 3.23 2.28 -27.89
N VAL A 93 2.33 2.93 -27.13
CA VAL A 93 2.23 4.40 -27.08
C VAL A 93 3.51 5.04 -26.53
N SER A 94 4.14 4.43 -25.53
CA SER A 94 5.40 4.95 -24.96
C SER A 94 6.56 4.90 -25.95
N PHE A 95 6.59 3.89 -26.83
CA PHE A 95 7.62 3.80 -27.86
C PHE A 95 7.40 4.83 -28.97
N ALA A 96 6.15 5.00 -29.41
CA ALA A 96 5.80 6.06 -30.36
C ALA A 96 6.09 7.45 -29.79
N LEU A 97 5.89 7.67 -28.49
CA LEU A 97 6.24 8.93 -27.83
C LEU A 97 7.73 9.23 -27.93
N PHE A 98 8.60 8.23 -27.76
CA PHE A 98 10.04 8.42 -27.88
C PHE A 98 10.49 8.65 -29.32
N ASP A 99 9.86 7.97 -30.27
CA ASP A 99 10.12 8.15 -31.70
C ASP A 99 9.90 9.59 -32.16
N GLN A 100 8.90 10.26 -31.58
CA GLN A 100 8.56 11.65 -31.93
C GLN A 100 9.41 12.70 -31.20
N LEU A 101 9.91 12.40 -30.00
CA LEU A 101 10.55 13.40 -29.13
C LEU A 101 12.07 13.27 -29.01
N LEU A 102 12.63 12.09 -29.27
CA LEU A 102 14.01 11.77 -28.93
C LEU A 102 14.81 11.37 -30.18
N PRO A 103 15.99 11.97 -30.42
CA PRO A 103 16.81 11.68 -31.60
C PRO A 103 17.40 10.25 -31.63
N PHE A 104 17.27 9.48 -30.54
CA PHE A 104 17.74 8.10 -30.41
C PHE A 104 16.65 7.21 -29.80
N ALA A 105 15.45 7.24 -30.37
CA ALA A 105 14.26 6.58 -29.83
C ALA A 105 14.46 5.09 -29.50
N ASP A 106 15.17 4.33 -30.35
CA ASP A 106 15.46 2.92 -30.12
C ASP A 106 16.28 2.67 -28.84
N LEU A 107 17.25 3.54 -28.56
CA LEU A 107 18.07 3.45 -27.34
C LEU A 107 17.21 3.70 -26.10
N PHE A 108 16.36 4.73 -26.12
CA PHE A 108 15.46 5.02 -25.00
C PHE A 108 14.40 3.94 -24.82
N SER A 109 13.92 3.34 -25.92
CA SER A 109 12.99 2.21 -25.90
C SER A 109 13.64 0.97 -25.27
N ALA A 110 14.90 0.67 -25.62
CA ALA A 110 15.67 -0.41 -25.01
C ALA A 110 15.92 -0.16 -23.51
N ILE A 111 16.23 1.08 -23.12
CA ILE A 111 16.38 1.47 -21.71
C ILE A 111 15.06 1.31 -20.95
N LEU A 112 13.93 1.76 -21.53
CA LEU A 112 12.61 1.60 -20.92
C LEU A 112 12.26 0.12 -20.75
N LEU A 113 12.54 -0.71 -21.75
CA LEU A 113 12.33 -2.15 -21.66
C LEU A 113 13.17 -2.76 -20.52
N GLY A 114 14.44 -2.41 -20.42
CA GLY A 114 15.31 -2.84 -19.31
C GLY A 114 14.82 -2.36 -17.95
N LEU A 115 14.31 -1.13 -17.87
CA LEU A 115 13.71 -0.58 -16.65
C LEU A 115 12.45 -1.36 -16.24
N VAL A 116 11.54 -1.64 -17.17
CA VAL A 116 10.32 -2.41 -16.90
C VAL A 116 10.65 -3.84 -16.50
N LEU A 117 11.61 -4.49 -17.18
CA LEU A 117 12.04 -5.85 -16.85
C LEU A 117 12.70 -5.91 -15.47
N SER A 118 13.59 -4.98 -15.14
CA SER A 118 14.22 -4.94 -13.82
C SER A 118 13.18 -4.67 -12.72
N PHE A 119 12.25 -3.73 -12.95
CA PHE A 119 11.15 -3.47 -12.03
C PHE A 119 10.26 -4.70 -11.83
N LEU A 120 9.94 -5.43 -12.90
CA LEU A 120 9.17 -6.67 -12.84
C LEU A 120 9.91 -7.74 -12.01
N ILE A 121 11.20 -7.97 -12.27
CA ILE A 121 12.01 -8.96 -11.56
C ILE A 121 12.09 -8.60 -10.06
N THR A 122 12.39 -7.35 -9.72
CA THR A 122 12.46 -6.91 -8.32
C THR A 122 11.11 -6.99 -7.60
N THR A 123 10.02 -6.70 -8.32
CA THR A 123 8.66 -6.80 -7.77
C THR A 123 8.27 -8.25 -7.51
N LEU A 124 8.55 -9.16 -8.45
CA LEU A 124 8.28 -10.60 -8.29
C LEU A 124 9.12 -11.21 -7.16
N ASP A 125 10.38 -10.80 -7.03
CA ASP A 125 11.24 -11.24 -5.93
C ASP A 125 10.67 -10.81 -4.56
N SER A 126 10.27 -9.54 -4.46
CA SER A 126 9.66 -8.99 -3.23
C SER A 126 8.31 -9.65 -2.90
N ALA A 127 7.51 -9.96 -3.92
CA ALA A 127 6.21 -10.62 -3.75
C ALA A 127 6.37 -12.07 -3.26
N THR A 128 7.21 -12.86 -3.92
CA THR A 128 7.47 -14.26 -3.51
C THR A 128 8.07 -14.32 -2.11
N PHE A 129 9.01 -13.44 -1.78
CA PHE A 129 9.56 -13.33 -0.43
C PHE A 129 8.46 -13.03 0.61
N SER A 130 7.58 -12.06 0.33
CA SER A 130 6.53 -11.66 1.26
C SER A 130 5.48 -12.75 1.47
N PHE A 131 5.03 -13.41 0.39
CA PHE A 131 4.12 -14.55 0.51
C PHE A 131 4.75 -15.71 1.27
N SER A 132 6.04 -15.98 1.03
CA SER A 132 6.75 -17.01 1.76
C SER A 132 6.86 -16.72 3.26
N MET A 133 7.12 -15.47 3.66
CA MET A 133 7.12 -15.09 5.08
C MET A 133 5.74 -15.24 5.70
N ILE A 134 4.69 -14.73 5.04
CA ILE A 134 3.31 -14.77 5.56
C ILE A 134 2.86 -16.23 5.75
N ALA A 135 3.21 -17.12 4.81
CA ALA A 135 2.87 -18.54 4.88
C ALA A 135 3.63 -19.32 5.96
N ASN A 136 4.72 -18.79 6.51
CA ASN A 136 5.57 -19.44 7.53
C ASN A 136 5.64 -18.58 8.79
N GLU A 137 4.50 -18.12 9.30
CA GLU A 137 4.39 -17.43 10.59
C GLU A 137 5.29 -16.19 10.75
N GLY A 138 5.71 -15.58 9.64
CA GLY A 138 6.60 -14.41 9.64
C GLY A 138 8.10 -14.74 9.72
N GLU A 139 8.51 -15.98 9.40
CA GLU A 139 9.91 -16.40 9.33
C GLU A 139 10.72 -15.42 8.46
N PRO A 140 11.70 -14.68 9.01
CA PRO A 140 12.44 -13.64 8.29
C PRO A 140 13.33 -14.19 7.18
N SER A 141 13.62 -15.50 7.20
CA SER A 141 14.42 -16.20 6.19
C SER A 141 13.68 -17.42 5.59
N PRO A 142 12.64 -17.19 4.76
CA PRO A 142 11.90 -18.29 4.15
C PRO A 142 12.80 -19.13 3.23
N SER A 143 12.56 -20.45 3.21
CA SER A 143 13.32 -21.38 2.39
C SER A 143 13.22 -21.06 0.89
N THR A 144 14.29 -21.32 0.14
CA THR A 144 14.34 -21.11 -1.32
C THR A 144 13.24 -21.89 -2.03
N LEU A 145 12.95 -23.12 -1.58
CA LEU A 145 11.90 -23.95 -2.17
C LEU A 145 10.52 -23.27 -2.06
N ASN A 146 10.19 -22.71 -0.90
CA ASN A 146 8.93 -22.02 -0.73
C ASN A 146 8.81 -20.79 -1.65
N ARG A 147 9.89 -20.02 -1.80
CA ARG A 147 9.92 -18.86 -2.73
C ARG A 147 9.70 -19.29 -4.17
N ILE A 148 10.33 -20.40 -4.59
CA ILE A 148 10.14 -20.97 -5.94
C ILE A 148 8.69 -21.41 -6.13
N THR A 149 8.07 -22.07 -5.14
CA THR A 149 6.66 -22.47 -5.21
C THR A 149 5.75 -21.28 -5.46
N TRP A 150 5.90 -20.19 -4.71
CA TRP A 150 5.12 -18.97 -4.94
C TRP A 150 5.42 -18.32 -6.29
N GLY A 151 6.67 -18.36 -6.76
CA GLY A 151 7.06 -17.89 -8.09
C GLY A 151 6.36 -18.68 -9.20
N LEU A 152 6.27 -20.01 -9.07
CA LEU A 152 5.57 -20.87 -10.01
C LEU A 152 4.05 -20.62 -9.99
N VAL A 153 3.46 -20.42 -8.82
CA VAL A 153 2.03 -20.06 -8.69
C VAL A 153 1.73 -18.73 -9.38
N LEU A 154 2.57 -17.70 -9.18
CA LEU A 154 2.42 -16.39 -9.82
C LEU A 154 2.61 -16.48 -11.34
N GLY A 155 3.60 -17.23 -11.80
CA GLY A 155 3.84 -17.47 -13.22
C GLY A 155 2.68 -18.21 -13.89
N PHE A 156 2.19 -19.27 -13.26
CA PHE A 156 1.03 -20.02 -13.73
C PHE A 156 -0.22 -19.14 -13.81
N LEU A 157 -0.49 -18.35 -12.75
CA LEU A 157 -1.62 -17.42 -12.73
C LEU A 157 -1.51 -16.37 -13.83
N THR A 158 -0.31 -15.83 -14.05
CA THR A 158 -0.06 -14.84 -15.11
C THR A 158 -0.36 -15.42 -16.49
N VAL A 159 0.13 -16.63 -16.79
CA VAL A 159 -0.14 -17.32 -18.05
C VAL A 159 -1.63 -17.63 -18.20
N ALA A 160 -2.26 -18.19 -17.16
CA ALA A 160 -3.68 -18.55 -17.17
C ALA A 160 -4.59 -17.33 -17.42
N LEU A 161 -4.37 -16.23 -16.71
CA LEU A 161 -5.16 -14.99 -16.89
C LEU A 161 -4.92 -14.35 -18.25
N THR A 162 -3.68 -14.39 -18.75
CA THR A 162 -3.34 -13.87 -20.08
C THR A 162 -4.09 -14.63 -21.17
N LEU A 163 -4.11 -15.96 -21.09
CA LEU A 163 -4.83 -16.83 -22.05
C LEU A 163 -6.35 -16.72 -21.92
N ALA A 164 -6.89 -16.48 -20.72
CA ALA A 164 -8.33 -16.41 -20.49
C ALA A 164 -8.99 -15.15 -21.10
N GLY A 165 -8.25 -14.05 -21.24
CA GLY A 165 -8.76 -12.82 -21.85
C GLY A 165 -7.92 -11.58 -21.59
N GLY A 166 -6.62 -11.75 -21.36
CA GLY A 166 -5.65 -10.67 -21.26
C GLY A 166 -5.97 -9.62 -20.19
N ILE A 167 -5.76 -8.35 -20.54
CA ILE A 167 -5.84 -7.21 -19.62
C ILE A 167 -7.25 -7.03 -19.03
N SER A 168 -8.30 -7.33 -19.79
CA SER A 168 -9.69 -7.17 -19.31
C SER A 168 -10.02 -8.14 -18.18
N VAL A 169 -9.61 -9.41 -18.34
CA VAL A 169 -9.78 -10.44 -17.31
C VAL A 169 -8.89 -10.13 -16.12
N LEU A 170 -7.63 -9.73 -16.36
CA LEU A 170 -6.71 -9.33 -15.30
C LEU A 170 -7.27 -8.19 -14.45
N ARG A 171 -7.82 -7.15 -15.08
CA ARG A 171 -8.43 -5.99 -14.39
C ARG A 171 -9.58 -6.43 -13.49
N SER A 172 -10.47 -7.28 -14.01
CA SER A 172 -11.62 -7.80 -13.27
C SER A 172 -11.18 -8.66 -12.08
N PHE A 173 -10.19 -9.53 -12.29
CA PHE A 173 -9.61 -10.37 -11.25
C PHE A 173 -8.96 -9.53 -10.14
N THR A 174 -8.20 -8.48 -10.49
CA THR A 174 -7.60 -7.57 -9.51
C THR A 174 -8.66 -6.89 -8.64
N VAL A 175 -9.79 -6.46 -9.22
CA VAL A 175 -10.87 -5.86 -8.44
C VAL A 175 -11.46 -6.86 -7.45
N LEU A 176 -11.70 -8.10 -7.88
CA LEU A 176 -12.19 -9.16 -7.01
C LEU A 176 -11.20 -9.50 -5.88
N ALA A 177 -9.91 -9.59 -6.21
CA ALA A 177 -8.84 -9.85 -5.24
C ALA A 177 -8.63 -8.68 -4.26
N GLY A 178 -8.93 -7.45 -4.66
CA GLY A 178 -8.78 -6.26 -3.83
C GLY A 178 -9.79 -6.18 -2.68
N ILE A 179 -10.97 -6.81 -2.80
CA ILE A 179 -12.00 -6.80 -1.75
C ILE A 179 -11.51 -7.44 -0.44
N PRO A 180 -11.04 -8.70 -0.41
CA PRO A 180 -10.50 -9.30 0.82
C PRO A 180 -9.27 -8.54 1.33
N ALA A 181 -8.43 -8.01 0.44
CA ALA A 181 -7.29 -7.18 0.82
C ALA A 181 -7.72 -5.88 1.51
N ALA A 182 -8.81 -5.25 1.06
CA ALA A 182 -9.38 -4.06 1.68
C ALA A 182 -9.85 -4.35 3.11
N ILE A 183 -10.54 -5.48 3.32
CA ILE A 183 -10.98 -5.92 4.66
C ILE A 183 -9.76 -6.12 5.57
N LEU A 184 -8.71 -6.79 5.07
CA LEU A 184 -7.47 -6.98 5.82
C LEU A 184 -6.82 -5.64 6.19
N CYS A 185 -6.77 -4.68 5.28
CA CYS A 185 -6.25 -3.33 5.53
C CYS A 185 -7.08 -2.59 6.60
N LEU A 186 -8.40 -2.75 6.59
CA LEU A 186 -9.28 -2.16 7.60
C LEU A 186 -9.01 -2.76 8.99
N ILE A 187 -8.86 -4.08 9.09
CA ILE A 187 -8.50 -4.76 10.34
C ILE A 187 -7.14 -4.27 10.84
N ALA A 188 -6.14 -4.17 9.94
CA ALA A 188 -4.81 -3.67 10.27
C ALA A 188 -4.84 -2.21 10.74
N LEU A 189 -5.67 -1.37 10.13
CA LEU A 189 -5.86 0.02 10.53
C LEU A 189 -6.44 0.14 11.94
N VAL A 190 -7.50 -0.62 12.23
CA VAL A 190 -8.11 -0.65 13.57
C VAL A 190 -7.10 -1.16 14.60
N GLY A 191 -6.38 -2.24 14.28
CA GLY A 191 -5.33 -2.80 15.13
C GLY A 191 -4.20 -1.79 15.41
N MET A 192 -3.77 -1.05 14.40
CA MET A 192 -2.77 0.01 14.54
C MET A 192 -3.26 1.13 15.46
N VAL A 193 -4.50 1.60 15.29
CA VAL A 193 -5.09 2.64 16.15
C VAL A 193 -5.14 2.18 17.61
N VAL A 194 -5.67 0.97 17.86
CA VAL A 194 -5.72 0.38 19.22
C VAL A 194 -4.32 0.25 19.82
N GLN A 195 -3.35 -0.21 19.04
CA GLN A 195 -1.98 -0.39 19.52
C GLN A 195 -1.30 0.95 19.81
N LEU A 196 -1.54 1.97 18.99
CA LEU A 196 -1.01 3.31 19.19
C LEU A 196 -1.59 3.94 20.45
N GLU A 197 -2.90 3.83 20.68
CA GLU A 197 -3.56 4.29 21.91
C GLU A 197 -3.00 3.62 23.17
N ARG A 198 -2.65 2.34 23.10
CA ARG A 198 -2.02 1.64 24.23
C ARG A 198 -0.63 2.17 24.58
N HIS A 199 0.11 2.69 23.60
CA HIS A 199 1.50 3.15 23.78
C HIS A 199 1.62 4.66 23.96
N ALA A 200 0.74 5.42 23.32
CA ALA A 200 0.67 6.87 23.31
C ALA A 200 -0.83 7.26 23.24
N PRO A 201 -1.53 7.25 24.39
CA PRO A 201 -2.96 7.53 24.42
C PRO A 201 -3.26 8.97 24.00
N VAL A 202 -4.13 9.16 23.01
CA VAL A 202 -4.48 10.48 22.45
C VAL A 202 -5.99 10.64 22.24
N LEU A 203 -6.68 9.62 21.72
CA LEU A 203 -8.08 9.68 21.33
C LEU A 203 -9.03 9.00 22.31
N LEU A 204 -8.60 7.94 23.01
CA LEU A 204 -9.48 7.10 23.85
C LEU A 204 -9.25 7.27 25.37
N SER A 205 -8.40 8.21 25.80
CA SER A 205 -7.93 8.29 27.20
C SER A 205 -8.40 9.49 28.03
N GLU A 206 -9.44 10.21 27.63
CA GLU A 206 -10.19 10.95 28.65
C GLU A 206 -11.11 9.96 29.37
N SER A 207 -10.95 9.86 30.69
CA SER A 207 -11.78 9.05 31.61
C SER A 207 -11.36 7.60 31.87
N LYS A 208 -10.16 7.39 32.42
CA LYS A 208 -9.91 6.30 33.39
C LYS A 208 -8.62 6.49 34.21
N TYR A 209 -8.49 7.62 34.91
CA TYR A 209 -7.46 7.74 35.96
C TYR A 209 -7.87 8.56 37.21
N THR A 210 -9.12 9.00 37.33
CA THR A 210 -9.46 9.92 38.45
C THR A 210 -10.10 9.29 39.69
N ASP A 211 -10.57 8.04 39.69
CA ASP A 211 -11.34 7.55 40.86
C ASP A 211 -10.72 6.42 41.71
N THR A 212 -9.73 5.67 41.21
CA THR A 212 -9.21 4.53 41.99
C THR A 212 -8.07 4.93 42.96
N ASP A 213 -7.39 6.06 42.71
CA ASP A 213 -6.26 6.50 43.56
C ASP A 213 -6.66 7.46 44.69
N ILE A 214 -7.83 8.10 44.63
CA ILE A 214 -8.30 8.97 45.72
C ILE A 214 -8.90 8.13 46.85
N ALA A 215 -9.67 7.09 46.54
CA ALA A 215 -10.26 6.21 47.56
C ALA A 215 -9.19 5.45 48.38
N SER A 216 -8.08 5.05 47.74
CA SER A 216 -6.98 4.33 48.40
C SER A 216 -6.04 5.26 49.19
N SER A 217 -5.87 6.51 48.75
CA SER A 217 -5.03 7.51 49.44
C SER A 217 -5.73 8.18 50.63
N VAL A 218 -7.06 8.32 50.60
CA VAL A 218 -7.85 8.80 51.74
C VAL A 218 -7.95 7.73 52.84
N ARG A 219 -8.17 6.46 52.46
CA ARG A 219 -8.23 5.33 53.42
C ARG A 219 -6.90 5.06 54.12
N ARG A 220 -5.77 5.40 53.49
CA ARG A 220 -4.42 5.23 54.08
C ARG A 220 -4.02 6.37 55.03
N LYS A 221 -4.77 7.48 55.08
CA LYS A 221 -4.47 8.67 55.90
C LYS A 221 -5.26 8.80 57.20
N LEU A 222 -6.16 7.86 57.51
CA LEU A 222 -6.82 7.79 58.82
C LEU A 222 -6.07 6.76 59.68
N PRO A 223 -5.22 7.19 60.64
CA PRO A 223 -4.67 6.27 61.62
C PRO A 223 -5.79 5.76 62.52
N ASP A 224 -5.84 4.45 62.72
CA ASP A 224 -6.65 3.79 63.74
C ASP A 224 -6.26 4.33 65.12
N ARG A 225 -6.96 5.36 65.59
CA ARG A 225 -6.84 5.93 66.93
C ARG A 225 -8.16 5.86 67.67
N VAL A 226 -8.78 4.67 67.74
CA VAL A 226 -9.78 4.37 68.78
C VAL A 226 -9.80 2.87 69.05
N ALA A 227 -8.83 2.35 69.83
CA ALA A 227 -9.00 1.08 70.57
C ALA A 227 -7.81 0.80 71.50
N GLU A 228 -7.52 1.68 72.47
CA GLU A 228 -6.78 1.21 73.65
C GLU A 228 -7.09 2.13 74.84
N ASN A 229 -8.10 1.72 75.61
CA ASN A 229 -8.30 2.08 77.01
C ASN A 229 -9.29 1.07 77.59
N GLN A 230 -8.76 -0.09 77.99
CA GLN A 230 -9.40 -0.92 79.01
C GLN A 230 -8.52 -0.84 80.27
N PRO A 231 -9.07 -0.42 81.43
CA PRO A 231 -8.35 -0.47 82.68
C PRO A 231 -8.33 -1.91 83.19
N THR A 232 -7.15 -2.37 83.59
CA THR A 232 -6.96 -3.54 84.44
C THR A 232 -7.39 -3.19 85.86
N ASP A 233 -8.42 -3.84 86.38
CA ASP A 233 -8.71 -3.93 87.82
C ASP A 233 -8.78 -5.40 88.23
N ASP A 234 -8.03 -5.69 89.30
CA ASP A 234 -8.01 -6.82 90.25
C ASP A 234 -7.67 -8.26 89.80
#